data_AF-A0A7Y5QPE5-F1
#
_entry.id   AF-A0A7Y5QPE5-F1
#
_cell.length_a   1.000
_cell.length_b   1.000
_cell.length_c   1.000
_cell.angle_alpha   90.00
_cell.angle_beta   90.00
_cell.angle_gamma   90.00
#
_symmetry.space_group_name_H-M   'P 1'
#
loop_
_entity.id
_entity.type
_entity.pdbx_description
1 polymer ?
#
loop_
_entity_poly.entity_id
_entity_poly.type
_entity_poly.pdbx_seq_one_letter_code
_entity_poly.pdbx_strand_id
1 'polypeptide(L)'
;GGRDDGPEEEGEPEVSPGGSRMIRHGDRVRSRDDATSALEGHEHVESAEMQAFDAELTRRLGPFTVLHEWVSPFVHVDLYLFPPNEEFGYWRVITRGMSDLPQTVPEGAEEWRHVETVQFLPADTPGLPTGRGSSDPVEFDAGPWQLAVQKRMARLPHALETWLGPFHTVPNDDPPEPYDRKTLLTTAMFLPAGMGLPEDFGPIEVGGKTIQFLWLTYLTDAECALKLEKGTEALLDHFDASGANLIPLDPARACAVTGATPRSRRPWWRFW
;
A
#
# COMPACT_ATOMS: atom_id res chain seq x y z
N GLY A 1 -22.73 5.62 -40.89
CA GLY A 1 -22.79 4.21 -40.50
C GLY A 1 -22.11 4.11 -39.17
N GLY A 2 -22.88 3.92 -38.09
CA GLY A 2 -22.34 3.72 -36.76
C GLY A 2 -21.55 2.41 -36.71
N ARG A 3 -20.39 2.43 -36.06
CA ARG A 3 -19.74 1.21 -35.61
C ARG A 3 -20.36 0.88 -34.27
N ASP A 4 -21.01 -0.27 -34.27
CA ASP A 4 -21.53 -0.97 -33.12
C ASP A 4 -20.33 -1.72 -32.53
N ASP A 5 -19.65 -1.09 -31.57
CA ASP A 5 -18.61 -1.75 -30.78
C ASP A 5 -19.36 -2.55 -29.69
N GLY A 6 -19.72 -3.79 -30.06
CA GLY A 6 -20.27 -4.76 -29.10
C GLY A 6 -19.31 -5.02 -27.95
N PRO A 7 -19.80 -5.53 -26.80
CA PRO A 7 -18.96 -5.75 -25.63
C PRO A 7 -17.82 -6.72 -25.98
N GLU A 8 -16.58 -6.32 -25.70
CA GLU A 8 -15.41 -7.19 -25.77
C GLU A 8 -15.67 -8.40 -24.86
N GLU A 9 -15.65 -9.62 -25.43
CA GLU A 9 -15.69 -10.86 -24.65
C GLU A 9 -14.51 -10.85 -23.69
N GLU A 10 -14.77 -10.77 -22.37
CA GLU A 10 -13.76 -10.96 -21.34
C GLU A 10 -13.15 -12.35 -21.52
N GLY A 11 -11.94 -12.42 -22.08
CA GLY A 11 -11.18 -13.66 -22.21
C GLY A 11 -10.97 -14.31 -20.84
N GLU A 12 -10.68 -15.62 -20.85
CA GLU A 12 -10.41 -16.36 -19.60
C GLU A 12 -9.37 -15.61 -18.75
N PRO A 13 -9.59 -15.47 -17.44
CA PRO A 13 -8.69 -14.72 -16.57
C PRO A 13 -7.29 -15.33 -16.62
N GLU A 14 -6.27 -14.49 -16.85
CA GLU A 14 -4.87 -14.91 -16.74
C GLU A 14 -4.58 -15.26 -15.27
N VAL A 15 -4.05 -16.46 -15.02
CA VAL A 15 -3.75 -16.95 -13.67
C VAL A 15 -2.32 -17.48 -13.62
N SER A 16 -1.59 -17.15 -12.56
CA SER A 16 -0.25 -17.70 -12.31
C SER A 16 -0.31 -19.21 -11.98
N PRO A 17 0.79 -19.97 -12.10
CA PRO A 17 0.80 -21.38 -11.70
C PRO A 17 0.35 -21.63 -10.25
N GLY A 18 0.67 -20.69 -9.35
CA GLY A 18 0.23 -20.69 -7.96
C GLY A 18 -1.19 -20.18 -7.72
N GLY A 19 -1.98 -19.94 -8.76
CA GLY A 19 -3.40 -19.59 -8.66
C GLY A 19 -3.72 -18.10 -8.47
N SER A 20 -2.74 -17.19 -8.55
CA SER A 20 -3.00 -15.74 -8.45
C SER A 20 -3.57 -15.20 -9.75
N ARG A 21 -4.69 -14.47 -9.70
CA ARG A 21 -5.20 -13.73 -10.87
C ARG A 21 -4.21 -12.62 -11.26
N MET A 22 -3.88 -12.55 -12.54
CA MET A 22 -3.04 -11.50 -13.12
C MET A 22 -3.95 -10.43 -13.73
N ILE A 23 -3.78 -9.18 -13.30
CA ILE A 23 -4.52 -8.03 -13.84
C ILE A 23 -3.52 -7.16 -14.59
N ARG A 24 -3.73 -7.00 -15.90
CA ARG A 24 -2.89 -6.15 -16.75
C ARG A 24 -3.66 -4.91 -17.14
N HIS A 25 -3.07 -3.76 -16.81
CA HIS A 25 -3.55 -2.46 -17.28
C HIS A 25 -2.72 -2.10 -18.52
N GLY A 26 -3.39 -1.86 -19.65
CA GLY A 26 -2.73 -1.26 -20.82
C GLY A 26 -2.45 0.24 -20.59
N ASP A 27 -2.22 1.00 -21.66
CA ASP A 27 -1.98 2.46 -21.56
C ASP A 27 -3.21 3.29 -21.08
N ARG A 28 -4.31 2.62 -20.73
CA ARG A 28 -5.53 3.25 -20.21
C ARG A 28 -5.30 3.68 -18.77
N VAL A 29 -5.01 4.96 -18.59
CA VAL A 29 -5.11 5.67 -17.32
C VAL A 29 -6.33 6.58 -17.40
N ARG A 30 -7.18 6.57 -16.37
CA ARG A 30 -8.34 7.46 -16.31
C ARG A 30 -7.88 8.91 -16.46
N SER A 31 -8.60 9.70 -17.27
CA SER A 31 -8.20 11.09 -17.46
C SER A 31 -8.37 11.86 -16.15
N ARG A 32 -7.50 12.86 -15.91
CA ARG A 32 -7.61 13.72 -14.73
C ARG A 32 -8.97 14.43 -14.67
N ASP A 33 -9.56 14.75 -15.80
CA ASP A 33 -10.85 15.45 -15.87
C ASP A 33 -12.00 14.54 -15.41
N ASP A 34 -11.98 13.25 -15.78
CA ASP A 34 -12.97 12.26 -15.32
C ASP A 34 -12.86 11.96 -13.81
N ALA A 35 -11.65 12.04 -13.28
CA ALA A 35 -11.40 11.88 -11.84
C ALA A 35 -11.82 13.13 -11.05
N THR A 36 -11.56 14.32 -11.59
CA THR A 36 -11.96 15.59 -10.97
C THR A 36 -13.48 15.69 -10.90
N SER A 37 -14.21 15.25 -11.94
CA SER A 37 -15.68 15.23 -11.89
C SER A 37 -16.24 14.22 -10.90
N ALA A 38 -15.58 13.07 -10.68
CA ALA A 38 -15.95 12.15 -9.60
C ALA A 38 -15.73 12.74 -8.19
N LEU A 39 -14.88 13.76 -8.08
CA LEU A 39 -14.66 14.54 -6.86
C LEU A 39 -15.51 15.82 -6.79
N GLU A 40 -16.29 16.19 -7.81
CA GLU A 40 -17.12 17.40 -7.79
C GLU A 40 -18.21 17.25 -6.69
N GLY A 41 -18.08 18.04 -5.62
CA GLY A 41 -18.89 17.94 -4.39
C GLY A 41 -18.14 17.38 -3.18
N HIS A 42 -16.94 16.83 -3.38
CA HIS A 42 -15.97 16.43 -2.36
C HIS A 42 -14.90 17.53 -2.18
N GLU A 43 -15.32 18.78 -1.94
CA GLU A 43 -14.38 19.79 -1.46
C GLU A 43 -13.85 19.36 -0.08
N HIS A 44 -12.57 19.65 0.22
CA HIS A 44 -11.95 19.49 1.54
C HIS A 44 -12.57 20.43 2.58
N VAL A 45 -13.84 20.22 2.87
CA VAL A 45 -14.52 20.73 4.02
C VAL A 45 -14.42 19.64 5.07
N GLU A 46 -13.90 19.99 6.24
CA GLU A 46 -14.00 19.18 7.47
C GLU A 46 -15.41 18.61 7.60
N SER A 47 -15.57 17.33 7.25
CA SER A 47 -16.87 16.66 7.23
C SER A 47 -17.08 15.90 8.54
N ALA A 48 -18.33 15.67 8.91
CA ALA A 48 -18.65 14.84 10.08
C ALA A 48 -18.11 13.40 9.94
N GLU A 49 -17.99 12.90 8.71
CA GLU A 49 -17.38 11.60 8.40
C GLU A 49 -15.88 11.62 8.71
N MET A 50 -15.16 12.64 8.24
CA MET A 50 -13.73 12.80 8.51
C MET A 50 -13.46 12.89 10.01
N GLN A 51 -14.20 13.72 10.73
CA GLN A 51 -14.03 13.87 12.19
C GLN A 51 -14.34 12.57 12.95
N ALA A 52 -15.33 11.80 12.51
CA ALA A 52 -15.65 10.52 13.13
C ALA A 52 -14.55 9.48 12.88
N PHE A 53 -13.98 9.44 11.67
CA PHE A 53 -12.85 8.58 11.34
C PHE A 53 -11.60 8.94 12.16
N ASP A 54 -11.26 10.23 12.23
CA ASP A 54 -10.12 10.75 12.98
C ASP A 54 -10.26 10.46 14.49
N ALA A 55 -11.46 10.65 15.03
CA ALA A 55 -11.76 10.34 16.42
C ALA A 55 -11.61 8.84 16.70
N GLU A 56 -12.08 7.97 15.80
CA GLU A 56 -12.00 6.53 15.99
C GLU A 56 -10.56 6.02 15.90
N LEU A 57 -9.78 6.51 14.94
CA LEU A 57 -8.34 6.21 14.86
C LEU A 57 -7.59 6.75 16.10
N THR A 58 -7.90 7.96 16.55
CA THR A 58 -7.30 8.54 17.76
C THR A 58 -7.62 7.69 18.99
N ARG A 59 -8.86 7.21 19.10
CA ARG A 59 -9.31 6.34 20.19
C ARG A 59 -8.58 5.00 20.19
N ARG A 60 -8.36 4.39 19.02
CA ARG A 60 -7.73 3.07 18.88
C ARG A 60 -6.21 3.09 18.93
N LEU A 61 -5.57 4.12 18.37
CA LEU A 61 -4.12 4.13 18.12
C LEU A 61 -3.38 5.27 18.82
N GLY A 62 -4.10 6.24 19.38
CA GLY A 62 -3.56 7.46 19.98
C GLY A 62 -3.45 8.62 18.99
N PRO A 63 -2.87 9.77 19.41
CA PRO A 63 -2.74 10.93 18.55
C PRO A 63 -1.77 10.68 17.38
N PHE A 64 -2.03 11.32 16.25
CA PHE A 64 -1.22 11.24 15.03
C PHE A 64 -0.82 12.63 14.52
N THR A 65 0.22 12.65 13.68
CA THR A 65 0.58 13.82 12.87
C THR A 65 0.08 13.61 11.44
N VAL A 66 -0.47 14.63 10.81
CA VAL A 66 -0.91 14.58 9.41
C VAL A 66 0.21 15.02 8.49
N LEU A 67 0.54 14.19 7.50
CA LEU A 67 1.38 14.55 6.37
C LEU A 67 0.52 14.80 5.14
N HIS A 68 0.27 16.09 4.85
CA HIS A 68 -0.62 16.49 3.78
C HIS A 68 -0.07 16.20 2.38
N GLU A 69 -0.98 15.87 1.46
CA GLU A 69 -0.67 15.80 0.04
C GLU A 69 -0.76 17.16 -0.65
N TRP A 70 0.30 17.57 -1.32
CA TRP A 70 0.34 18.87 -2.01
C TRP A 70 -0.30 18.85 -3.40
N VAL A 71 -0.34 17.70 -4.08
CA VAL A 71 -0.89 17.56 -5.45
C VAL A 71 -1.64 16.24 -5.58
N SER A 72 -2.95 16.33 -5.86
CA SER A 72 -3.86 15.17 -5.86
C SER A 72 -4.61 15.03 -7.18
N PRO A 73 -4.13 14.18 -8.12
CA PRO A 73 -4.76 14.04 -9.43
C PRO A 73 -6.05 13.19 -9.45
N PHE A 74 -6.35 12.42 -8.39
CA PHE A 74 -7.49 11.49 -8.34
C PHE A 74 -8.23 11.45 -7.00
N VAL A 75 -7.48 11.31 -5.91
CA VAL A 75 -7.92 11.39 -4.52
C VAL A 75 -6.84 12.13 -3.74
N HIS A 76 -7.23 12.89 -2.72
CA HIS A 76 -6.27 13.55 -1.84
C HIS A 76 -5.87 12.60 -0.71
N VAL A 77 -4.64 12.10 -0.78
CA VAL A 77 -4.14 11.08 0.14
C VAL A 77 -3.18 11.69 1.16
N ASP A 78 -3.75 12.01 2.31
CA ASP A 78 -2.97 12.32 3.50
C ASP A 78 -2.40 11.04 4.11
N LEU A 79 -1.30 11.19 4.86
CA LEU A 79 -0.77 10.10 5.69
C LEU A 79 -0.86 10.49 7.16
N TYR A 80 -1.53 9.67 7.94
CA TYR A 80 -1.63 9.78 9.39
C TYR A 80 -0.48 8.99 10.02
N LEU A 81 0.43 9.71 10.68
CA LEU A 81 1.64 9.20 11.29
C LEU A 81 1.41 9.00 12.79
N PHE A 82 1.21 7.75 13.21
CA PHE A 82 1.15 7.38 14.63
C PHE A 82 2.55 7.04 15.11
N PRO A 83 3.09 7.78 16.11
CA PRO A 83 4.45 7.57 16.57
C PRO A 83 4.63 6.21 17.26
N PRO A 84 5.87 5.72 17.35
CA PRO A 84 6.24 4.65 18.26
C PRO A 84 5.81 4.99 19.69
N ASN A 85 5.39 3.97 20.43
CA ASN A 85 5.03 4.05 21.84
C ASN A 85 5.48 2.78 22.59
N GLU A 86 5.10 2.63 23.86
CA GLU A 86 5.51 1.48 24.68
C GLU A 86 4.97 0.13 24.16
N GLU A 87 3.83 0.15 23.48
CA GLU A 87 3.18 -1.05 22.92
C GLU A 87 3.72 -1.38 21.52
N PHE A 88 3.93 -0.35 20.70
CA PHE A 88 4.39 -0.46 19.32
C PHE A 88 5.69 0.31 19.15
N GLY A 89 6.82 -0.41 19.07
CA GLY A 89 8.16 0.17 18.90
C GLY A 89 8.46 0.75 17.50
N TYR A 90 7.43 1.06 16.70
CA TYR A 90 7.53 1.49 15.31
C TYR A 90 6.41 2.47 14.96
N TRP A 91 6.61 3.22 13.87
CA TRP A 91 5.59 4.08 13.29
C TRP A 91 4.50 3.23 12.66
N ARG A 92 3.24 3.63 12.85
CA ARG A 92 2.11 3.12 12.08
C ARG A 92 1.66 4.26 11.17
N VAL A 93 1.68 4.03 9.86
CA VAL A 93 1.37 5.04 8.85
C VAL A 93 0.14 4.62 8.10
N ILE A 94 -0.97 5.34 8.30
CA ILE A 94 -2.27 5.01 7.71
C ILE A 94 -2.61 6.06 6.66
N THR A 95 -3.10 5.65 5.49
CA THR A 95 -3.63 6.61 4.51
C THR A 95 -4.95 7.19 5.00
N ARG A 96 -5.23 8.42 4.59
CA ARG A 96 -6.57 9.00 4.66
C ARG A 96 -6.93 9.57 3.31
N GLY A 97 -8.09 9.19 2.80
CA GLY A 97 -8.64 9.66 1.53
C GLY A 97 -8.56 8.63 0.41
N MET A 98 -7.86 7.50 0.60
CA MET A 98 -7.96 6.38 -0.33
C MET A 98 -9.39 5.83 -0.39
N SER A 99 -10.06 5.82 0.78
CA SER A 99 -11.42 5.33 0.97
C SER A 99 -12.51 6.35 0.65
N ASP A 100 -12.17 7.60 0.34
CA ASP A 100 -13.15 8.64 0.00
C ASP A 100 -13.98 8.27 -1.25
N LEU A 101 -13.34 7.57 -2.20
CA LEU A 101 -13.97 6.97 -3.37
C LEU A 101 -13.92 5.43 -3.28
N PRO A 102 -14.93 4.72 -3.81
CA PRO A 102 -14.89 3.27 -3.88
C PRO A 102 -13.91 2.78 -4.95
N GLN A 103 -13.18 1.70 -4.66
CA GLN A 103 -12.41 0.94 -5.63
C GLN A 103 -13.33 0.23 -6.64
N THR A 104 -12.81 -0.07 -7.83
CA THR A 104 -13.51 -0.90 -8.83
C THR A 104 -13.27 -2.38 -8.52
N VAL A 105 -14.12 -2.93 -7.67
CA VAL A 105 -14.04 -4.34 -7.23
C VAL A 105 -14.91 -5.27 -8.10
N PRO A 106 -14.50 -6.54 -8.29
CA PRO A 106 -15.34 -7.56 -8.91
C PRO A 106 -16.49 -7.99 -7.98
N GLU A 107 -17.46 -8.70 -8.55
CA GLU A 107 -18.53 -9.35 -7.77
C GLU A 107 -17.94 -10.28 -6.69
N GLY A 108 -18.45 -10.15 -5.47
CA GLY A 108 -17.98 -10.91 -4.30
C GLY A 108 -16.83 -10.27 -3.52
N ALA A 109 -16.32 -9.11 -3.96
CA ALA A 109 -15.29 -8.34 -3.27
C ALA A 109 -15.81 -6.96 -2.79
N GLU A 110 -17.12 -6.78 -2.65
CA GLU A 110 -17.76 -5.50 -2.31
C GLU A 110 -17.31 -4.92 -0.97
N GLU A 111 -16.92 -5.77 -0.01
CA GLU A 111 -16.38 -5.33 1.28
C GLU A 111 -15.08 -4.53 1.13
N TRP A 112 -14.35 -4.69 0.02
CA TRP A 112 -13.09 -4.01 -0.28
C TRP A 112 -13.28 -2.72 -1.09
N ARG A 113 -14.51 -2.23 -1.25
CA ARG A 113 -14.78 -0.96 -1.95
C ARG A 113 -14.09 0.23 -1.28
N HIS A 114 -14.08 0.29 0.05
CA HIS A 114 -13.48 1.39 0.79
C HIS A 114 -12.33 0.85 1.64
N VAL A 115 -11.10 1.22 1.28
CA VAL A 115 -9.89 0.72 1.92
C VAL A 115 -8.98 1.88 2.26
N GLU A 116 -8.34 1.80 3.43
CA GLU A 116 -7.11 2.52 3.74
C GLU A 116 -5.94 1.53 3.86
N THR A 117 -4.73 1.98 3.55
CA THR A 117 -3.52 1.17 3.75
C THR A 117 -2.83 1.54 5.04
N VAL A 118 -2.20 0.56 5.70
CA VAL A 118 -1.29 0.76 6.83
C VAL A 118 0.11 0.27 6.48
N GLN A 119 1.13 0.98 6.93
CA GLN A 119 2.54 0.56 6.90
C GLN A 119 3.18 0.67 8.28
N PHE A 120 4.14 -0.19 8.55
CA PHE A 120 4.90 -0.20 9.82
C PHE A 120 6.36 0.14 9.57
N LEU A 121 6.79 1.33 9.97
CA LEU A 121 8.14 1.84 9.69
C LEU A 121 9.00 1.91 10.96
N PRO A 122 10.31 1.59 10.90
CA PRO A 122 11.20 1.66 12.06
C PRO A 122 11.16 3.03 12.74
N ALA A 123 11.30 3.06 14.07
CA ALA A 123 11.25 4.30 14.86
C ALA A 123 12.27 5.36 14.39
N ASP A 124 13.40 4.93 13.83
CA ASP A 124 14.49 5.75 13.32
C ASP A 124 14.42 6.02 11.80
N THR A 125 13.27 5.78 11.17
CA THR A 125 13.08 6.03 9.73
C THR A 125 13.42 7.49 9.38
N PRO A 126 14.39 7.72 8.48
CA PRO A 126 14.77 9.07 8.07
C PRO A 126 13.61 9.82 7.42
N GLY A 127 13.49 11.12 7.73
CA GLY A 127 12.46 11.99 7.16
C GLY A 127 11.11 11.94 7.86
N LEU A 128 10.92 11.06 8.85
CA LEU A 128 9.75 11.14 9.74
C LEU A 128 10.00 12.14 10.88
N PRO A 129 8.95 12.76 11.44
CA PRO A 129 9.05 13.70 12.56
C PRO A 129 9.86 13.13 13.73
N THR A 130 11.02 13.73 14.04
CA THR A 130 11.83 13.33 15.20
C THR A 130 11.41 14.11 16.44
N GLY A 131 10.46 13.57 17.20
CA GLY A 131 10.04 14.12 18.49
C GLY A 131 8.53 14.34 18.61
N ARG A 132 8.04 14.36 19.86
CA ARG A 132 6.63 14.67 20.16
C ARG A 132 6.37 16.14 19.79
N GLY A 133 5.58 16.38 18.73
CA GLY A 133 5.12 17.71 18.37
C GLY A 133 6.09 18.56 17.53
N SER A 134 6.95 17.98 16.70
CA SER A 134 7.61 18.79 15.67
C SER A 134 6.56 19.25 14.65
N SER A 135 6.30 20.55 14.63
CA SER A 135 5.46 21.24 13.64
C SER A 135 6.15 21.44 12.30
N ASP A 136 7.37 20.91 12.14
CA ASP A 136 8.14 21.08 10.91
C ASP A 136 7.50 20.24 9.80
N PRO A 137 7.04 20.86 8.70
CA PRO A 137 6.45 20.14 7.60
C PRO A 137 7.50 19.18 7.02
N VAL A 138 7.17 17.89 6.96
CA VAL A 138 7.98 16.92 6.23
C VAL A 138 7.87 17.28 4.75
N GLU A 139 8.93 17.83 4.17
CA GLU A 139 8.97 18.12 2.74
C GLU A 139 8.92 16.81 1.93
N PHE A 140 7.93 16.74 1.04
CA PHE A 140 7.54 15.53 0.31
C PHE A 140 8.67 14.94 -0.56
N ASP A 141 9.48 15.78 -1.19
CA ASP A 141 10.55 15.35 -2.11
C ASP A 141 11.77 14.72 -1.41
N ALA A 142 11.85 14.78 -0.08
CA ALA A 142 12.95 14.21 0.70
C ALA A 142 12.51 13.07 1.66
N GLY A 143 11.23 12.69 1.61
CA GLY A 143 10.67 11.64 2.47
C GLY A 143 11.16 10.23 2.13
N PRO A 144 11.02 9.27 3.04
CA PRO A 144 11.37 7.87 2.78
C PRO A 144 10.49 7.31 1.65
N TRP A 145 11.10 6.53 0.74
CA TRP A 145 10.45 6.00 -0.47
C TRP A 145 9.14 5.24 -0.17
N GLN A 146 9.05 4.66 1.02
CA GLN A 146 7.88 3.94 1.51
C GLN A 146 6.61 4.79 1.50
N LEU A 147 6.71 6.09 1.84
CA LEU A 147 5.56 7.00 1.85
C LEU A 147 5.11 7.31 0.42
N ALA A 148 6.08 7.49 -0.50
CA ALA A 148 5.79 7.71 -1.91
C ALA A 148 5.10 6.49 -2.52
N VAL A 149 5.55 5.28 -2.20
CA VAL A 149 4.90 4.05 -2.64
C VAL A 149 3.50 3.92 -2.04
N GLN A 150 3.30 4.23 -0.75
CA GLN A 150 1.96 4.20 -0.14
C GLN A 150 0.97 5.07 -0.88
N LYS A 151 1.35 6.32 -1.19
CA LYS A 151 0.50 7.24 -1.94
C LYS A 151 0.26 6.76 -3.37
N ARG A 152 1.27 6.16 -4.03
CA ARG A 152 1.08 5.52 -5.34
C ARG A 152 0.03 4.41 -5.26
N MET A 153 0.11 3.54 -4.24
CA MET A 153 -0.84 2.45 -4.05
C MET A 153 -2.25 2.95 -3.71
N ALA A 154 -2.37 4.01 -2.91
CA ALA A 154 -3.67 4.61 -2.59
C ALA A 154 -4.39 5.21 -3.81
N ARG A 155 -3.64 5.74 -4.78
CA ARG A 155 -4.21 6.29 -6.02
C ARG A 155 -4.43 5.24 -7.11
N LEU A 156 -3.71 4.12 -7.05
CA LEU A 156 -3.70 3.10 -8.10
C LEU A 156 -5.10 2.57 -8.46
N PRO A 157 -5.97 2.20 -7.50
CA PRO A 157 -7.35 1.76 -7.79
C PRO A 157 -8.14 2.77 -8.63
N HIS A 158 -7.99 4.05 -8.31
CA HIS A 158 -8.75 5.15 -8.91
C HIS A 158 -8.20 5.55 -10.28
N ALA A 159 -6.88 5.46 -10.45
CA ALA A 159 -6.21 5.80 -11.69
C ALA A 159 -6.39 4.73 -12.79
N LEU A 160 -6.49 3.46 -12.39
CA LEU A 160 -6.52 2.31 -13.30
C LEU A 160 -7.87 1.56 -13.30
N GLU A 161 -8.88 2.12 -12.64
CA GLU A 161 -10.22 1.51 -12.48
C GLU A 161 -10.12 0.06 -12.00
N THR A 162 -9.37 -0.14 -10.92
CA THR A 162 -9.03 -1.45 -10.36
C THR A 162 -9.21 -1.46 -8.85
N TRP A 163 -8.69 -2.49 -8.19
CA TRP A 163 -8.77 -2.65 -6.75
C TRP A 163 -7.53 -3.33 -6.16
N LEU A 164 -7.27 -3.00 -4.90
CA LEU A 164 -6.31 -3.64 -4.02
C LEU A 164 -7.09 -4.42 -2.96
N GLY A 165 -6.69 -5.68 -2.78
CA GLY A 165 -7.26 -6.60 -1.81
C GLY A 165 -6.19 -7.46 -1.15
N PRO A 166 -6.59 -8.31 -0.19
CA PRO A 166 -5.66 -9.21 0.48
C PRO A 166 -4.87 -10.08 -0.50
N PHE A 167 -3.59 -10.22 -0.22
CA PHE A 167 -2.62 -11.02 -0.96
C PHE A 167 -2.35 -10.56 -2.41
N HIS A 168 -2.87 -9.40 -2.81
CA HIS A 168 -2.48 -8.76 -4.06
C HIS A 168 -1.01 -8.35 -4.01
N THR A 169 -0.38 -8.34 -5.19
CA THR A 169 1.00 -7.89 -5.37
C THR A 169 1.08 -6.94 -6.56
N VAL A 170 1.80 -5.84 -6.40
CA VAL A 170 2.00 -4.83 -7.45
C VAL A 170 3.50 -4.61 -7.64
N PRO A 171 4.10 -5.03 -8.76
CA PRO A 171 5.52 -4.84 -9.01
C PRO A 171 5.84 -3.36 -9.23
N ASN A 172 7.05 -2.96 -8.85
CA ASN A 172 7.61 -1.66 -9.16
C ASN A 172 8.17 -1.70 -10.59
N ASP A 173 7.35 -1.31 -11.54
CA ASP A 173 7.61 -1.38 -12.99
C ASP A 173 7.61 -2.81 -13.55
N ASP A 174 7.74 -2.91 -14.87
CA ASP A 174 7.81 -4.16 -15.63
C ASP A 174 9.00 -4.07 -16.62
N PRO A 175 10.13 -4.76 -16.36
CA PRO A 175 10.35 -5.73 -15.27
C PRO A 175 10.44 -5.08 -13.87
N PRO A 176 10.22 -5.83 -12.78
CA PRO A 176 10.32 -5.30 -11.42
C PRO A 176 11.70 -4.73 -11.08
N GLU A 177 11.73 -3.52 -10.51
CA GLU A 177 12.95 -2.82 -10.08
C GLU A 177 12.95 -2.52 -8.57
N PRO A 178 14.11 -2.54 -7.89
CA PRO A 178 14.19 -2.14 -6.48
C PRO A 178 13.74 -0.70 -6.22
N TYR A 179 12.96 -0.49 -5.15
CA TYR A 179 12.45 0.84 -4.78
C TYR A 179 13.54 1.85 -4.39
N ASP A 180 14.70 1.38 -3.93
CA ASP A 180 15.87 2.18 -3.60
C ASP A 180 17.16 1.36 -3.80
N ARG A 181 18.29 2.03 -3.98
CA ARG A 181 19.62 1.39 -4.14
C ARG A 181 20.03 0.53 -2.94
N LYS A 182 19.45 0.76 -1.75
CA LYS A 182 19.77 0.05 -0.51
C LYS A 182 18.81 -1.09 -0.20
N THR A 183 17.87 -1.42 -1.08
CA THR A 183 16.91 -2.51 -0.89
C THR A 183 16.92 -3.51 -2.04
N LEU A 184 16.48 -4.73 -1.79
CA LEU A 184 16.15 -5.74 -2.82
C LEU A 184 14.63 -5.83 -3.04
N LEU A 185 13.84 -5.04 -2.32
CA LEU A 185 12.38 -5.04 -2.39
C LEU A 185 11.95 -4.36 -3.69
N THR A 186 11.12 -5.05 -4.46
CA THR A 186 10.70 -4.66 -5.82
C THR A 186 9.19 -4.70 -6.00
N THR A 187 8.45 -5.29 -5.07
CA THR A 187 7.01 -5.54 -5.24
C THR A 187 6.27 -5.20 -3.96
N ALA A 188 5.21 -4.39 -4.07
CA ALA A 188 4.28 -4.15 -2.98
C ALA A 188 3.38 -5.38 -2.80
N MET A 189 3.10 -5.76 -1.56
CA MET A 189 2.15 -6.83 -1.19
C MET A 189 1.16 -6.31 -0.15
N PHE A 190 -0.08 -6.74 -0.27
CA PHE A 190 -1.15 -6.36 0.66
C PHE A 190 -1.54 -7.55 1.52
N LEU A 191 -1.59 -7.36 2.83
CA LEU A 191 -2.02 -8.34 3.81
C LEU A 191 -3.20 -7.78 4.62
N PRO A 192 -4.01 -8.62 5.29
CA PRO A 192 -4.94 -8.14 6.30
C PRO A 192 -4.19 -7.36 7.40
N ALA A 193 -4.69 -6.18 7.77
CA ALA A 193 -4.00 -5.26 8.68
C ALA A 193 -3.95 -5.70 10.17
N GLY A 194 -4.56 -6.83 10.53
CA GLY A 194 -4.63 -7.28 11.91
C GLY A 194 -3.28 -7.55 12.59
N MET A 195 -2.21 -7.76 11.80
CA MET A 195 -0.85 -7.87 12.35
C MET A 195 -0.20 -6.50 12.50
N GLY A 196 0.36 -6.20 13.67
CA GLY A 196 1.11 -4.96 13.94
C GLY A 196 0.28 -3.77 14.43
N LEU A 197 -1.03 -3.98 14.62
CA LEU A 197 -1.99 -3.07 15.26
C LEU A 197 -2.56 -3.75 16.53
N PRO A 198 -3.37 -3.05 17.36
CA PRO A 198 -4.05 -3.67 18.49
C PRO A 198 -4.85 -4.92 18.07
N GLU A 199 -4.98 -5.90 18.98
CA GLU A 199 -5.60 -7.20 18.69
C GLU A 199 -7.05 -7.09 18.19
N ASP A 200 -7.79 -6.07 18.64
CA ASP A 200 -9.17 -5.78 18.24
C ASP A 200 -9.27 -4.78 17.08
N PHE A 201 -8.15 -4.47 16.40
CA PHE A 201 -8.16 -3.53 15.29
C PHE A 201 -8.85 -4.15 14.06
N GLY A 202 -10.05 -3.67 13.79
CA GLY A 202 -10.87 -4.09 12.65
C GLY A 202 -11.33 -2.91 11.79
N PRO A 203 -12.34 -3.15 10.93
CA PRO A 203 -12.93 -2.12 10.09
C PRO A 203 -13.46 -0.93 10.91
N ILE A 204 -13.64 0.21 10.24
CA ILE A 204 -14.28 1.40 10.81
C ILE A 204 -15.55 1.72 10.03
N GLU A 205 -16.67 1.84 10.75
CA GLU A 205 -17.96 2.26 10.19
C GLU A 205 -18.11 3.77 10.28
N VAL A 206 -18.24 4.44 9.13
CA VAL A 206 -18.41 5.89 9.09
C VAL A 206 -19.18 6.33 7.85
N GLY A 207 -20.14 7.24 7.99
CA GLY A 207 -20.91 7.75 6.84
C GLY A 207 -21.71 6.68 6.08
N GLY A 208 -22.03 5.55 6.72
CA GLY A 208 -22.66 4.40 6.06
C GLY A 208 -21.71 3.56 5.20
N LYS A 209 -20.40 3.76 5.33
CA LYS A 209 -19.34 2.98 4.67
C LYS A 209 -18.58 2.17 5.71
N THR A 210 -18.21 0.95 5.36
CA THR A 210 -17.24 0.13 6.08
C THR A 210 -15.86 0.36 5.47
N ILE A 211 -14.94 0.96 6.22
CA ILE A 211 -13.55 1.18 5.81
C ILE A 211 -12.71 0.00 6.28
N GLN A 212 -12.20 -0.77 5.32
CA GLN A 212 -11.26 -1.87 5.53
C GLN A 212 -9.81 -1.37 5.58
N PHE A 213 -8.92 -2.17 6.17
CA PHE A 213 -7.50 -1.85 6.26
C PHE A 213 -6.64 -2.93 5.61
N LEU A 214 -5.76 -2.52 4.68
CA LEU A 214 -4.74 -3.38 4.08
C LEU A 214 -3.35 -3.00 4.59
N TRP A 215 -2.64 -3.95 5.18
CA TRP A 215 -1.23 -3.78 5.46
C TRP A 215 -0.41 -3.85 4.17
N LEU A 216 0.20 -2.73 3.81
CA LEU A 216 1.20 -2.64 2.74
C LEU A 216 2.57 -3.08 3.27
N THR A 217 3.09 -4.17 2.71
CA THR A 217 4.45 -4.67 2.90
C THR A 217 5.10 -4.92 1.54
N TYR A 218 6.31 -5.51 1.52
CA TYR A 218 7.10 -5.60 0.31
C TYR A 218 7.79 -6.95 0.16
N LEU A 219 7.91 -7.38 -1.09
CA LEU A 219 8.60 -8.59 -1.53
C LEU A 219 9.82 -8.24 -2.39
N THR A 220 10.82 -9.10 -2.31
CA THR A 220 11.88 -9.23 -3.32
C THR A 220 11.37 -10.00 -4.54
N ASP A 221 12.08 -9.91 -5.67
CA ASP A 221 11.71 -10.65 -6.90
C ASP A 221 11.58 -12.15 -6.66
N ALA A 222 12.49 -12.75 -5.89
CA ALA A 222 12.46 -14.20 -5.62
C ALA A 222 11.28 -14.61 -4.72
N GLU A 223 10.87 -13.76 -3.79
CA GLU A 223 9.68 -13.98 -2.95
C GLU A 223 8.39 -13.83 -3.77
N CYS A 224 8.33 -12.82 -4.64
CA CYS A 224 7.20 -12.64 -5.55
C CYS A 224 7.10 -13.82 -6.55
N ALA A 225 8.23 -14.25 -7.11
CA ALA A 225 8.29 -15.42 -7.99
C ALA A 225 7.80 -16.70 -7.29
N LEU A 226 8.22 -16.93 -6.03
CA LEU A 226 7.73 -18.05 -5.23
C LEU A 226 6.20 -18.00 -5.07
N LYS A 227 5.64 -16.82 -4.73
CA LYS A 227 4.19 -16.65 -4.63
C LYS A 227 3.48 -16.94 -5.96
N LEU A 228 4.02 -16.43 -7.07
CA LEU A 228 3.42 -16.64 -8.39
C LEU A 228 3.49 -18.11 -8.83
N GLU A 229 4.55 -18.82 -8.48
CA GLU A 229 4.76 -20.23 -8.84
C GLU A 229 3.99 -21.20 -7.93
N LYS A 230 4.01 -20.98 -6.61
CA LYS A 230 3.53 -21.94 -5.60
C LYS A 230 2.38 -21.46 -4.73
N GLY A 231 1.96 -20.21 -4.91
CA GLY A 231 0.84 -19.61 -4.18
C GLY A 231 1.25 -18.86 -2.91
N THR A 232 0.28 -18.14 -2.35
CA THR A 232 0.48 -17.30 -1.15
C THR A 232 0.87 -18.12 0.07
N GLU A 233 0.24 -19.28 0.29
CA GLU A 233 0.52 -20.13 1.46
C GLU A 233 2.00 -20.54 1.50
N ALA A 234 2.56 -20.97 0.37
CA ALA A 234 3.98 -21.32 0.26
C ALA A 234 4.92 -20.14 0.55
N LEU A 235 4.53 -18.90 0.24
CA LEU A 235 5.29 -17.70 0.60
C LEU A 235 5.23 -17.45 2.11
N LEU A 236 4.03 -17.53 2.71
CA LEU A 236 3.84 -17.30 4.14
C LEU A 236 4.58 -18.34 4.98
N ASP A 237 4.49 -19.62 4.62
CA ASP A 237 5.26 -20.71 5.25
C ASP A 237 6.78 -20.44 5.18
N HIS A 238 7.25 -19.87 4.08
CA HIS A 238 8.65 -19.49 3.94
C HIS A 238 9.05 -18.31 4.84
N PHE A 239 8.18 -17.33 5.04
CA PHE A 239 8.44 -16.26 6.01
C PHE A 239 8.53 -16.80 7.44
N ASP A 240 7.61 -17.69 7.82
CA ASP A 240 7.60 -18.31 9.15
C ASP A 240 8.85 -19.18 9.36
N ALA A 241 9.17 -20.06 8.39
CA ALA A 241 10.32 -20.95 8.49
C ALA A 241 11.67 -20.21 8.50
N SER A 242 11.77 -19.07 7.81
CA SER A 242 13.00 -18.25 7.77
C SER A 242 13.12 -17.29 8.95
N GLY A 243 12.06 -17.09 9.73
CA GLY A 243 11.98 -16.07 10.76
C GLY A 243 12.04 -14.65 10.18
N ALA A 244 11.59 -14.46 8.94
CA ALA A 244 11.58 -13.17 8.28
C ALA A 244 10.68 -12.19 9.07
N ASN A 245 11.29 -11.15 9.62
CA ASN A 245 10.53 -10.09 10.25
C ASN A 245 10.08 -9.07 9.21
N LEU A 246 8.76 -8.87 9.10
CA LEU A 246 8.15 -7.89 8.21
C LEU A 246 7.69 -6.62 8.97
N ILE A 247 7.73 -6.63 10.31
CA ILE A 247 7.27 -5.53 11.17
C ILE A 247 8.31 -5.20 12.27
N PRO A 248 8.86 -3.98 12.31
CA PRO A 248 8.74 -2.95 11.28
C PRO A 248 9.44 -3.38 9.99
N LEU A 249 9.10 -2.70 8.89
CA LEU A 249 9.77 -2.91 7.62
C LEU A 249 11.27 -2.58 7.73
N ASP A 250 12.12 -3.58 7.55
CA ASP A 250 13.55 -3.38 7.30
C ASP A 250 13.81 -3.37 5.78
N PRO A 251 14.12 -2.21 5.17
CA PRO A 251 14.42 -2.14 3.73
C PRO A 251 15.65 -2.97 3.34
N ALA A 252 16.55 -3.27 4.28
CA ALA A 252 17.77 -4.03 4.04
C ALA A 252 17.65 -5.52 4.39
N ARG A 253 16.45 -6.00 4.74
CA ARG A 253 16.22 -7.41 5.12
C ARG A 253 16.71 -8.36 4.04
N ALA A 254 17.14 -9.54 4.47
CA ALA A 254 17.46 -10.62 3.54
C ALA A 254 16.20 -11.09 2.82
N CYS A 255 16.36 -11.54 1.58
CA CYS A 255 15.33 -12.32 0.89
C CYS A 255 15.10 -13.63 1.65
N ALA A 256 13.87 -13.92 2.04
CA ALA A 256 13.50 -15.13 2.77
C ALA A 256 13.71 -16.42 1.95
N VAL A 257 13.67 -16.30 0.61
CA VAL A 257 13.84 -17.45 -0.31
C VAL A 257 15.32 -17.74 -0.58
N THR A 258 16.13 -16.70 -0.79
CA THR A 258 17.52 -16.86 -1.28
C THR A 258 18.59 -16.51 -0.25
N GLY A 259 18.22 -15.84 0.85
CA GLY A 259 19.16 -15.27 1.82
C GLY A 259 19.96 -14.06 1.31
N ALA A 260 19.73 -13.60 0.08
CA ALA A 260 20.45 -12.46 -0.49
C ALA A 260 20.14 -11.16 0.27
N THR A 261 21.13 -10.28 0.40
CA THR A 261 20.98 -8.95 1.01
C THR A 261 21.46 -7.87 0.04
N PRO A 262 21.04 -6.60 0.18
CA PRO A 262 21.54 -5.52 -0.69
C PRO A 262 23.09 -5.44 -0.73
N ARG A 263 23.77 -5.80 0.37
CA ARG A 263 25.24 -5.82 0.47
C ARG A 263 25.92 -6.99 -0.27
N SER A 264 25.20 -8.06 -0.62
CA SER A 264 25.78 -9.19 -1.35
C SER A 264 25.94 -8.93 -2.85
N ARG A 265 25.50 -7.78 -3.37
CA ARG A 265 25.88 -7.27 -4.70
C ARG A 265 27.33 -6.77 -4.69
N ARG A 266 28.30 -7.70 -4.56
CA ARG A 266 29.71 -7.36 -4.78
C ARG A 266 29.90 -7.02 -6.26
N PRO A 267 30.60 -5.93 -6.57
CA PRO A 267 30.93 -5.65 -7.95
C PRO A 267 31.84 -6.73 -8.56
N TRP A 268 31.58 -7.06 -9.82
CA TRP A 268 32.31 -8.09 -10.59
C TRP A 268 33.82 -7.79 -10.73
N TRP A 269 34.26 -6.54 -10.50
CA TRP A 269 35.66 -6.11 -10.61
C TRP A 269 36.52 -6.35 -9.35
N ARG A 270 35.99 -6.96 -8.27
CA ARG A 270 36.79 -7.29 -7.07
C ARG A 270 37.47 -8.67 -7.10
N PHE A 271 37.48 -9.33 -8.26
CA PHE A 271 38.14 -10.63 -8.49
C PHE A 271 39.19 -10.59 -9.61
N TRP A 272 39.64 -9.41 -10.03
CA TRP A 272 40.74 -9.21 -10.99
C TRP A 272 41.68 -8.11 -10.50
#